data_AF-A0A4T0FDW9-F1
#
_entry.id   AF-A0A4T0FDW9-F1
#
_cell.length_a   1.000
_cell.length_b   1.000
_cell.length_c   1.000
_cell.angle_alpha   90.00
_cell.angle_beta   90.00
_cell.angle_gamma   90.00
#
_symmetry.space_group_name_H-M   'P 1'
#
loop_
_entity.id
_entity.type
_entity.pdbx_description
1 polymer ?
#
loop_
_entity_poly.entity_id
_entity_poly.type
_entity_poly.pdbx_seq_one_letter_code
_entity_poly.pdbx_strand_id
1 'polypeptide(L)'
;MSNEEIINGLNYLDNLKELDSKSSKLNLKAATQSDLLSQSTNYLAELGQYKRAIDTNYESVEAMNTSIQSIHSTLSQSIQQNTQFTHQVSHIKDSISTTQSKLKSVEKFISIFTLPQEQQQIISSKDYIVNYPLLDALTQLNKIRDNAQLLLTPSGDPSVAALDILHSSSLLYESAYGKIFRYLKHQFDIKYAKSLVVDVEPLHVDSLSHLSQRNDLYLETLLHLTKLRRHLLQSHFLTALSQFENNQDIITDPIKYSAELLAWLHQHAADEKELLKDLLQSKPIEEALSSSLQDVSSRIRPKLQLTHALNFTQRSSQLTELISFYQNTLTQSIPVACISDLFTNL
;
A
#
# COMPACT_ATOMS: atom_id res chain seq x y z
N MET A 1 -69.45 -68.58 -43.85
CA MET A 1 -70.60 -69.50 -44.02
C MET A 1 -70.15 -70.86 -43.52
N SER A 2 -70.91 -71.47 -42.60
CA SER A 2 -70.47 -72.63 -41.81
C SER A 2 -70.43 -73.89 -42.68
N ASN A 3 -69.41 -74.74 -42.48
CA ASN A 3 -69.28 -76.04 -43.15
C ASN A 3 -70.54 -76.93 -43.01
N GLU A 4 -71.38 -76.70 -42.00
CA GLU A 4 -72.65 -77.41 -41.79
C GLU A 4 -73.69 -77.20 -42.90
N GLU A 5 -73.79 -75.99 -43.48
CA GLU A 5 -74.81 -75.72 -44.52
C GLU A 5 -74.47 -76.46 -45.82
N ILE A 6 -73.18 -76.65 -46.10
CA ILE A 6 -72.68 -77.32 -47.30
C ILE A 6 -72.81 -78.84 -47.15
N ILE A 7 -72.58 -79.38 -45.96
CA ILE A 7 -72.81 -80.81 -45.65
C ILE A 7 -74.31 -81.14 -45.76
N ASN A 8 -75.19 -80.23 -45.32
CA ASN A 8 -76.63 -80.40 -45.47
C ASN A 8 -77.10 -80.32 -46.94
N GLY A 9 -76.48 -79.46 -47.77
CA GLY A 9 -76.71 -79.44 -49.22
C GLY A 9 -76.29 -80.75 -49.93
N LEU A 10 -75.20 -81.37 -49.48
CA LEU A 10 -74.73 -82.67 -50.00
C LEU A 10 -75.69 -83.82 -49.63
N ASN A 11 -76.23 -83.83 -48.40
CA ASN A 11 -77.24 -84.80 -47.99
C ASN A 11 -78.56 -84.65 -48.78
N TYR A 12 -78.91 -83.43 -49.19
CA TYR A 12 -80.11 -83.19 -50.00
C TYR A 12 -79.97 -83.73 -51.43
N LEU A 13 -78.75 -83.73 -51.99
CA LEU A 13 -78.45 -84.27 -53.32
C LEU A 13 -78.37 -85.82 -53.35
N ASP A 14 -78.08 -86.46 -52.22
CA ASP A 14 -78.12 -87.93 -52.08
C ASP A 14 -79.55 -88.50 -52.14
N ASN A 15 -80.56 -87.71 -51.78
CA ASN A 15 -81.97 -88.13 -51.81
C ASN A 15 -82.67 -88.01 -53.18
N LEU A 16 -82.03 -87.43 -54.20
CA LEU A 16 -82.55 -87.43 -55.57
C LEU A 16 -82.05 -88.69 -56.31
N LYS A 17 -82.83 -89.77 -56.16
CA LYS A 17 -82.73 -91.00 -56.96
C LYS A 17 -83.74 -90.92 -58.11
N GLU A 18 -83.29 -90.46 -59.28
CA GLU A 18 -83.63 -91.09 -60.56
C GLU A 18 -82.84 -90.46 -61.71
N LEU A 19 -82.32 -91.36 -62.55
CA LEU A 19 -81.67 -91.19 -63.85
C LEU A 19 -80.17 -90.82 -63.90
N ASP A 20 -79.54 -91.53 -64.84
CA ASP A 20 -78.12 -91.79 -65.02
C ASP A 20 -77.21 -90.58 -64.91
N SER A 21 -76.29 -90.67 -63.95
CA SER A 21 -74.87 -90.53 -64.23
C SER A 21 -74.09 -90.62 -62.91
N LYS A 22 -73.71 -91.85 -62.53
CA LYS A 22 -72.79 -92.08 -61.40
C LYS A 22 -71.49 -91.26 -61.60
N SER A 23 -71.08 -91.06 -62.86
CA SER A 23 -69.99 -90.17 -63.25
C SER A 23 -70.31 -88.69 -63.05
N SER A 24 -71.52 -88.20 -63.28
CA SER A 24 -71.90 -86.79 -63.08
C SER A 24 -72.07 -86.47 -61.61
N LYS A 25 -72.58 -87.39 -60.77
CA LYS A 25 -72.58 -87.18 -59.30
C LYS A 25 -71.16 -87.19 -58.73
N LEU A 26 -70.30 -88.11 -59.20
CA LEU A 26 -68.88 -88.12 -58.83
C LEU A 26 -68.14 -86.89 -59.36
N ASN A 27 -68.43 -86.44 -60.58
CA ASN A 27 -67.83 -85.24 -61.19
C ASN A 27 -68.35 -83.96 -60.53
N LEU A 28 -69.63 -83.88 -60.15
CA LEU A 28 -70.17 -82.72 -59.43
C LEU A 28 -69.63 -82.70 -58.00
N LYS A 29 -69.57 -83.84 -57.32
CA LYS A 29 -68.96 -83.95 -55.98
C LYS A 29 -67.47 -83.63 -56.03
N ALA A 30 -66.73 -84.16 -57.02
CA ALA A 30 -65.32 -83.84 -57.24
C ALA A 30 -65.13 -82.37 -57.63
N ALA A 31 -66.02 -81.78 -58.43
CA ALA A 31 -65.99 -80.37 -58.80
C ALA A 31 -66.30 -79.49 -57.59
N THR A 32 -67.36 -79.74 -56.82
CA THR A 32 -67.67 -78.98 -55.60
C THR A 32 -66.60 -79.17 -54.52
N GLN A 33 -66.00 -80.36 -54.43
CA GLN A 33 -64.91 -80.62 -53.48
C GLN A 33 -63.63 -79.93 -53.94
N SER A 34 -63.35 -79.89 -55.24
CA SER A 34 -62.25 -79.12 -55.82
C SER A 34 -62.48 -77.61 -55.65
N ASP A 35 -63.70 -77.14 -55.79
CA ASP A 35 -64.06 -75.73 -55.66
C ASP A 35 -63.98 -75.29 -54.19
N LEU A 36 -64.51 -76.10 -53.26
CA LEU A 36 -64.37 -75.91 -51.82
C LEU A 36 -62.90 -75.97 -51.38
N LEU A 37 -62.11 -76.91 -51.94
CA LEU A 37 -60.67 -76.96 -51.73
C LEU A 37 -60.00 -75.69 -52.27
N SER A 38 -60.35 -75.23 -53.47
CA SER A 38 -59.78 -74.02 -54.06
C SER A 38 -60.12 -72.76 -53.25
N GLN A 39 -61.35 -72.65 -52.76
CA GLN A 39 -61.82 -71.54 -51.94
C GLN A 39 -61.17 -71.57 -50.56
N SER A 40 -61.05 -72.75 -49.96
CA SER A 40 -60.32 -72.94 -48.70
C SER A 40 -58.83 -72.61 -48.87
N THR A 41 -58.20 -73.01 -49.98
CA THR A 41 -56.80 -72.66 -50.27
C THR A 41 -56.62 -71.17 -50.52
N ASN A 42 -57.56 -70.51 -51.19
CA ASN A 42 -57.53 -69.07 -51.40
C ASN A 42 -57.73 -68.30 -50.08
N TYR A 43 -58.67 -68.74 -49.24
CA TYR A 43 -58.89 -68.16 -47.92
C TYR A 43 -57.68 -68.34 -46.99
N LEU A 44 -57.03 -69.51 -47.02
CA LEU A 44 -55.77 -69.74 -46.31
C LEU A 44 -54.64 -68.87 -46.87
N ALA A 45 -54.60 -68.62 -48.17
CA ALA A 45 -53.62 -67.73 -48.78
C ALA A 45 -53.84 -66.26 -48.36
N GLU A 46 -55.08 -65.78 -48.35
CA GLU A 46 -55.43 -64.43 -47.89
C GLU A 46 -55.17 -64.25 -46.39
N LEU A 47 -55.57 -65.21 -45.55
CA LEU A 47 -55.22 -65.21 -44.12
C LEU A 47 -53.71 -65.27 -43.90
N GLY A 48 -52.98 -66.00 -44.74
CA GLY A 48 -51.52 -66.04 -44.73
C GLY A 48 -50.91 -64.68 -45.05
N GLN A 49 -51.46 -63.93 -46.01
CA GLN A 49 -51.05 -62.56 -46.30
C GLN A 49 -51.37 -61.60 -45.15
N TYR A 50 -52.55 -61.72 -44.55
CA TYR A 50 -52.97 -60.90 -43.41
C TYR A 50 -52.09 -61.15 -42.19
N LYS A 51 -51.75 -62.42 -41.92
CA LYS A 51 -50.80 -62.80 -40.87
C LYS A 51 -49.43 -62.16 -41.12
N ARG A 52 -48.90 -62.24 -42.35
CA ARG A 52 -47.61 -61.59 -42.70
C ARG A 52 -47.67 -60.07 -42.52
N ALA A 53 -48.80 -59.44 -42.84
CA ALA A 53 -48.99 -58.00 -42.61
C ALA A 53 -49.03 -57.64 -41.12
N ILE A 54 -49.63 -58.50 -40.28
CA ILE A 54 -49.59 -58.33 -38.81
C ILE A 54 -48.18 -58.57 -38.27
N ASP A 55 -47.49 -59.61 -38.72
CA ASP A 55 -46.14 -59.94 -38.26
C ASP A 55 -45.15 -58.81 -38.63
N THR A 56 -45.24 -58.26 -39.84
CA THR A 56 -44.43 -57.10 -40.27
C THR A 56 -44.76 -55.81 -39.51
N ASN A 57 -46.03 -55.57 -39.18
CA ASN A 57 -46.41 -54.46 -38.31
C ASN A 57 -45.88 -54.66 -36.88
N TYR A 58 -45.92 -55.89 -36.36
CA TYR A 58 -45.36 -56.22 -35.05
C TYR A 58 -43.85 -55.97 -35.03
N GLU A 59 -43.11 -56.45 -36.03
CA GLU A 59 -41.69 -56.16 -36.20
C GLU A 59 -41.41 -54.65 -36.30
N SER A 60 -42.26 -53.90 -37.01
CA SER A 60 -42.12 -52.44 -37.14
C SER A 60 -42.34 -51.72 -35.81
N VAL A 61 -43.32 -52.16 -35.01
CA VAL A 61 -43.59 -51.61 -33.66
C VAL A 61 -42.46 -51.96 -32.71
N GLU A 62 -41.90 -53.17 -32.80
CA GLU A 62 -40.76 -53.59 -31.99
C GLU A 62 -39.48 -52.82 -32.37
N ALA A 63 -39.24 -52.60 -33.66
CA ALA A 63 -38.18 -51.74 -34.16
C ALA A 63 -38.36 -50.27 -33.70
N MET A 64 -39.60 -49.77 -33.69
CA MET A 64 -39.89 -48.44 -33.16
C MET A 64 -39.65 -48.35 -31.66
N ASN A 65 -40.05 -49.36 -30.89
CA ASN A 65 -39.83 -49.38 -29.44
C ASN A 65 -38.34 -49.42 -29.08
N THR A 66 -37.55 -50.23 -29.80
CA THR A 66 -36.08 -50.26 -29.62
C THR A 66 -35.42 -48.95 -30.03
N SER A 67 -35.91 -48.28 -31.08
CA SER A 67 -35.46 -46.93 -31.47
C SER A 67 -35.82 -45.87 -30.42
N ILE A 68 -37.03 -45.91 -29.87
CA ILE A 68 -37.44 -44.99 -28.79
C ILE A 68 -36.58 -45.21 -27.53
N GLN A 69 -36.29 -46.46 -27.17
CA GLN A 69 -35.41 -46.78 -26.05
C GLN A 69 -33.98 -46.29 -26.26
N SER A 70 -33.44 -46.40 -27.48
CA SER A 70 -32.10 -45.89 -27.78
C SER A 70 -32.05 -44.35 -27.81
N ILE A 71 -33.11 -43.70 -28.29
CA ILE A 71 -33.25 -42.23 -28.19
C ILE A 71 -33.35 -41.81 -26.73
N HIS A 72 -34.13 -42.52 -25.91
CA HIS A 72 -34.26 -42.21 -24.49
C HIS A 72 -32.94 -42.39 -23.74
N SER A 73 -32.17 -43.45 -24.02
CA SER A 73 -30.88 -43.67 -23.37
C SER A 73 -29.85 -42.62 -23.77
N THR A 74 -29.77 -42.27 -25.06
CA THR A 74 -28.89 -41.20 -25.55
C THR A 74 -29.29 -39.83 -25.01
N LEU A 75 -30.59 -39.52 -24.93
CA LEU A 75 -31.08 -38.29 -24.32
C LEU A 75 -30.73 -38.24 -22.84
N SER A 76 -30.95 -39.33 -22.09
CA SER A 76 -30.62 -39.41 -20.66
C SER A 76 -29.12 -39.21 -20.43
N GLN A 77 -28.28 -39.84 -21.26
CA GLN A 77 -26.83 -39.66 -21.24
C GLN A 77 -26.44 -38.21 -21.55
N SER A 78 -27.06 -37.58 -22.55
CA SER A 78 -26.80 -36.19 -22.90
C SER A 78 -27.21 -35.23 -21.79
N ILE A 79 -28.34 -35.47 -21.11
CA ILE A 79 -28.77 -34.70 -19.94
C ILE A 79 -27.73 -34.84 -18.82
N GLN A 80 -27.27 -36.06 -18.52
CA GLN A 80 -26.26 -36.28 -17.50
C GLN A 80 -24.92 -35.61 -17.84
N GLN A 81 -24.51 -35.63 -19.12
CA GLN A 81 -23.32 -34.92 -19.57
C GLN A 81 -23.49 -33.39 -19.43
N ASN A 82 -24.67 -32.86 -19.75
CA ASN A 82 -24.96 -31.44 -19.64
C ASN A 82 -25.00 -30.96 -18.18
N THR A 83 -25.54 -31.76 -17.26
CA THR A 83 -25.50 -31.44 -15.82
C THR A 83 -24.07 -31.46 -15.30
N GLN A 84 -23.26 -32.47 -15.66
CA GLN A 84 -21.84 -32.51 -15.33
C GLN A 84 -21.08 -31.30 -15.89
N PHE A 85 -21.32 -30.95 -17.15
CA PHE A 85 -20.74 -29.77 -17.79
C PHE A 85 -21.15 -28.48 -17.06
N THR A 86 -22.42 -28.35 -16.69
CA THR A 86 -22.92 -27.19 -15.93
C THR A 86 -22.23 -27.07 -14.57
N HIS A 87 -22.03 -28.19 -13.86
CA HIS A 87 -21.29 -28.20 -12.60
C HIS A 87 -19.81 -27.83 -12.77
N GLN A 88 -19.17 -28.28 -13.85
CA GLN A 88 -17.81 -27.88 -14.17
C GLN A 88 -17.73 -26.37 -14.46
N VAL A 89 -18.68 -25.83 -15.22
CA VAL A 89 -18.77 -24.39 -15.52
C VAL A 89 -19.00 -23.58 -14.24
N SER A 90 -19.86 -24.02 -13.32
CA SER A 90 -20.08 -23.32 -12.06
C SER A 90 -18.82 -23.33 -11.19
N HIS A 91 -18.13 -24.48 -11.09
CA HIS A 91 -16.88 -24.58 -10.34
C HIS A 91 -15.78 -23.67 -10.91
N ILE A 92 -15.65 -23.59 -12.24
CA ILE A 92 -14.72 -22.67 -12.91
C ILE A 92 -15.09 -21.22 -12.58
N LYS A 93 -16.38 -20.87 -12.63
CA LYS A 93 -16.85 -19.52 -12.29
C LYS A 93 -16.50 -19.13 -10.84
N ASP A 94 -16.68 -20.04 -9.89
CA ASP A 94 -16.33 -19.80 -8.49
C ASP A 94 -14.81 -19.67 -8.30
N SER A 95 -14.04 -20.50 -9.02
CA SER A 95 -12.57 -20.42 -9.05
C SER A 95 -12.09 -19.08 -9.63
N ILE A 96 -12.75 -18.55 -10.66
CA ILE A 96 -12.44 -17.23 -11.23
C ILE A 96 -12.75 -16.12 -10.21
N SER A 97 -13.92 -16.17 -9.56
CA SER A 97 -14.34 -15.21 -8.53
C SER A 97 -13.36 -15.15 -7.35
N THR A 98 -12.97 -16.32 -6.83
CA THR A 98 -11.99 -16.41 -5.73
C THR A 98 -10.61 -15.91 -6.15
N THR A 99 -10.17 -16.24 -7.36
CA THR A 99 -8.90 -15.75 -7.92
C THR A 99 -8.91 -14.24 -8.10
N GLN A 100 -9.99 -13.65 -8.61
CA GLN A 100 -10.15 -12.20 -8.73
C GLN A 100 -10.14 -11.50 -7.37
N SER A 101 -10.79 -12.10 -6.37
CA SER A 101 -10.79 -11.55 -5.01
C SER A 101 -9.38 -11.57 -4.40
N LYS A 102 -8.63 -12.66 -4.60
CA LYS A 102 -7.21 -12.75 -4.20
C LYS A 102 -6.36 -11.70 -4.92
N LEU A 103 -6.56 -11.52 -6.23
CA LEU A 103 -5.84 -10.53 -7.05
C LEU A 103 -6.05 -9.12 -6.49
N LYS A 104 -7.30 -8.73 -6.21
CA LYS A 104 -7.63 -7.43 -5.59
C LYS A 104 -6.96 -7.25 -4.22
N SER A 105 -6.88 -8.30 -3.40
CA SER A 105 -6.18 -8.23 -2.11
C SER A 105 -4.67 -8.07 -2.30
N VAL A 106 -4.07 -8.73 -3.29
CA VAL A 106 -2.64 -8.58 -3.63
C VAL A 106 -2.36 -7.18 -4.18
N GLU A 107 -3.21 -6.63 -5.05
CA GLU A 107 -3.08 -5.25 -5.55
C GLU A 107 -3.11 -4.24 -4.41
N LYS A 108 -4.06 -4.38 -3.48
CA LYS A 108 -4.13 -3.55 -2.28
C LYS A 108 -2.86 -3.69 -1.43
N PHE A 109 -2.40 -4.91 -1.22
CA PHE A 109 -1.16 -5.17 -0.49
C PHE A 109 0.03 -4.48 -1.15
N ILE A 110 0.20 -4.62 -2.47
CA ILE A 110 1.27 -3.94 -3.22
C ILE A 110 1.16 -2.43 -3.06
N SER A 111 -0.04 -1.85 -3.22
CA SER A 111 -0.23 -0.39 -3.10
C SER A 111 0.09 0.16 -1.70
N ILE A 112 -0.08 -0.65 -0.65
CA ILE A 112 0.19 -0.26 0.74
C ILE A 112 1.68 -0.40 1.07
N PHE A 113 2.35 -1.43 0.54
CA PHE A 113 3.71 -1.80 0.93
C PHE A 113 4.79 -1.43 -0.06
N THR A 114 4.42 -0.91 -1.24
CA THR A 114 5.38 -0.45 -2.25
C THR A 114 5.22 1.04 -2.50
N LEU A 115 6.36 1.74 -2.52
CA LEU A 115 6.41 3.15 -2.86
C LEU A 115 6.26 3.30 -4.39
N PRO A 116 5.42 4.23 -4.90
CA PRO A 116 5.31 4.50 -6.32
C PRO A 116 6.67 4.79 -6.97
N GLN A 117 6.88 4.31 -8.21
CA GLN A 117 8.15 4.47 -8.92
C GLN A 117 8.58 5.93 -9.07
N GLU A 118 7.63 6.86 -9.23
CA GLU A 118 7.91 8.30 -9.30
C GLU A 118 8.57 8.82 -8.00
N GLN A 119 8.05 8.41 -6.85
CA GLN A 119 8.61 8.79 -5.55
C GLN A 119 9.96 8.13 -5.29
N GLN A 120 10.14 6.88 -5.73
CA GLN A 120 11.45 6.22 -5.68
C GLN A 120 12.49 6.95 -6.55
N GLN A 121 12.10 7.44 -7.72
CA GLN A 121 12.97 8.25 -8.58
C GLN A 121 13.32 9.59 -7.93
N ILE A 122 12.37 10.25 -7.25
CA ILE A 122 12.65 11.48 -6.48
C ILE A 122 13.69 11.19 -5.38
N ILE A 123 13.59 10.06 -4.68
CA ILE A 123 14.55 9.66 -3.64
C ILE A 123 15.89 9.22 -4.23
N SER A 124 15.90 8.58 -5.40
CA SER A 124 17.11 8.05 -6.06
C SER A 124 17.86 9.08 -6.91
N SER A 125 17.18 10.15 -7.34
CA SER A 125 17.77 11.23 -8.14
C SER A 125 19.05 11.77 -7.49
N LYS A 126 20.04 12.18 -8.27
CA LYS A 126 21.24 12.80 -7.70
C LYS A 126 21.04 14.28 -7.35
N ASP A 127 19.88 14.82 -7.70
CA ASP A 127 19.58 16.23 -7.54
C ASP A 127 19.45 16.59 -6.06
N TYR A 128 20.05 17.73 -5.74
CA TYR A 128 20.13 18.27 -4.38
C TYR A 128 18.86 19.00 -3.96
N ILE A 129 17.89 19.15 -4.87
CA ILE A 129 16.69 19.95 -4.65
C ILE A 129 15.72 19.15 -3.77
N VAL A 130 15.74 19.42 -2.47
CA VAL A 130 14.69 18.96 -1.56
C VAL A 130 13.46 19.82 -1.78
N ASN A 131 12.35 19.16 -2.07
CA ASN A 131 11.03 19.76 -2.25
C ASN A 131 10.02 19.04 -1.34
N TYR A 132 8.86 19.65 -1.10
CA TYR A 132 7.75 19.02 -0.34
C TYR A 132 7.40 17.58 -0.80
N PRO A 133 7.39 17.24 -2.11
CA PRO A 133 7.16 15.86 -2.55
C PRO A 133 8.17 14.83 -2.01
N LEU A 134 9.40 15.25 -1.69
CA LEU A 134 10.40 14.36 -1.06
C LEU A 134 10.04 14.10 0.41
N LEU A 135 9.58 15.12 1.13
CA LEU A 135 9.13 14.99 2.52
C LEU A 135 7.87 14.13 2.62
N ASP A 136 6.94 14.29 1.68
CA ASP A 136 5.74 13.46 1.57
C ASP A 136 6.11 12.00 1.28
N ALA A 137 7.02 11.77 0.33
CA ALA A 137 7.52 10.43 0.00
C ALA A 137 8.21 9.77 1.21
N LEU A 138 8.98 10.53 1.99
CA LEU A 138 9.61 10.03 3.22
C LEU A 138 8.57 9.69 4.29
N THR A 139 7.53 10.52 4.44
CA THR A 139 6.41 10.25 5.37
C THR A 139 5.66 8.97 4.98
N GLN A 140 5.43 8.76 3.69
CA GLN A 140 4.84 7.52 3.19
C GLN A 140 5.78 6.33 3.42
N LEU A 141 7.08 6.47 3.17
CA LEU A 141 8.08 5.43 3.41
C LEU A 141 8.15 5.02 4.89
N ASN A 142 8.06 5.97 5.82
CA ASN A 142 7.96 5.69 7.25
C ASN A 142 6.71 4.86 7.58
N LYS A 143 5.54 5.28 7.07
CA LYS A 143 4.29 4.52 7.26
C LYS A 143 4.38 3.10 6.70
N ILE A 144 5.00 2.92 5.53
CA ILE A 144 5.24 1.59 4.94
C ILE A 144 6.09 0.74 5.88
N ARG A 145 7.15 1.32 6.43
CA ARG A 145 8.06 0.63 7.36
C ARG A 145 7.36 0.27 8.67
N ASP A 146 6.56 1.16 9.22
CA ASP A 146 5.75 0.91 10.43
C ASP A 146 4.74 -0.22 10.18
N ASN A 147 4.05 -0.18 9.03
CA ASN A 147 3.13 -1.24 8.63
C ASN A 147 3.87 -2.59 8.43
N ALA A 148 5.07 -2.57 7.85
CA ALA A 148 5.88 -3.77 7.67
C ALA A 148 6.37 -4.33 9.00
N GLN A 149 6.64 -3.46 9.98
CA GLN A 149 6.94 -3.87 11.35
C GLN A 149 5.74 -4.52 12.05
N LEU A 150 4.51 -4.08 11.78
CA LEU A 150 3.30 -4.76 12.27
C LEU A 150 3.12 -6.17 11.68
N LEU A 151 3.61 -6.42 10.45
CA LEU A 151 3.61 -7.75 9.86
C LEU A 151 4.61 -8.72 10.52
N LEU A 152 5.63 -8.18 11.20
CA LEU A 152 6.56 -8.95 12.03
C LEU A 152 5.90 -9.27 13.38
N THR A 153 5.00 -10.25 13.39
CA THR A 153 4.35 -10.70 14.63
C THR A 153 5.42 -11.23 15.60
N PRO A 154 5.41 -10.84 16.90
CA PRO A 154 6.40 -11.33 17.88
C PRO A 154 6.23 -12.80 18.28
N SER A 155 5.21 -13.49 17.76
CA SER A 155 4.77 -14.82 18.21
C SER A 155 4.86 -15.91 17.13
N GLY A 156 5.43 -15.62 15.96
CA GLY A 156 5.56 -16.58 14.86
C GLY A 156 6.79 -16.31 13.98
N ASP A 157 7.00 -17.17 12.98
CA ASP A 157 8.09 -17.00 12.01
C ASP A 157 7.93 -15.67 11.26
N PRO A 158 8.99 -14.85 11.14
CA PRO A 158 8.91 -13.57 10.47
C PRO A 158 8.50 -13.79 9.01
N SER A 159 7.48 -13.06 8.56
CA SER A 159 7.06 -13.10 7.17
C SER A 159 8.22 -12.67 6.28
N VAL A 160 8.67 -13.56 5.39
CA VAL A 160 9.78 -13.30 4.44
C VAL A 160 9.50 -12.03 3.64
N ALA A 161 8.24 -11.81 3.24
CA ALA A 161 7.83 -10.61 2.52
C ALA A 161 8.03 -9.32 3.35
N ALA A 162 7.77 -9.36 4.66
CA ALA A 162 8.00 -8.20 5.52
C ALA A 162 9.50 -7.88 5.64
N LEU A 163 10.35 -8.90 5.74
CA LEU A 163 11.81 -8.70 5.75
C LEU A 163 12.32 -8.13 4.42
N ASP A 164 11.81 -8.61 3.29
CA ASP A 164 12.19 -8.09 1.97
C ASP A 164 11.76 -6.62 1.78
N ILE A 165 10.55 -6.26 2.25
CA ILE A 165 10.07 -4.87 2.23
C ILE A 165 10.95 -4.00 3.13
N LEU A 166 11.31 -4.46 4.33
CA LEU A 166 12.18 -3.71 5.24
C LEU A 166 13.60 -3.56 4.69
N HIS A 167 14.13 -4.57 4.01
CA HIS A 167 15.45 -4.52 3.39
C HIS A 167 15.48 -3.53 2.22
N SER A 168 14.54 -3.67 1.27
CA SER A 168 14.44 -2.77 0.11
C SER A 168 14.14 -1.31 0.51
N SER A 169 13.28 -1.10 1.52
CA SER A 169 12.98 0.23 2.04
C SER A 169 14.16 0.85 2.80
N SER A 170 15.04 0.06 3.42
CA SER A 170 16.20 0.59 4.17
C SER A 170 17.14 1.41 3.30
N LEU A 171 17.40 0.96 2.06
CA LEU A 171 18.27 1.68 1.13
C LEU A 171 17.66 3.02 0.69
N LEU A 172 16.36 3.03 0.41
CA LEU A 172 15.63 4.25 0.06
C LEU A 172 15.57 5.21 1.25
N TYR A 173 15.38 4.67 2.46
CA TYR A 173 15.35 5.42 3.70
C TYR A 173 16.70 6.11 3.94
N GLU A 174 17.81 5.38 3.86
CA GLU A 174 19.15 5.95 4.02
C GLU A 174 19.45 7.04 2.97
N SER A 175 19.08 6.80 1.71
CA SER A 175 19.22 7.79 0.64
C SER A 175 18.41 9.06 0.92
N ALA A 176 17.15 8.93 1.32
CA ALA A 176 16.25 10.05 1.58
C ALA A 176 16.75 10.90 2.77
N TYR A 177 17.08 10.28 3.90
CA TYR A 177 17.62 10.99 5.06
C TYR A 177 19.00 11.60 4.77
N GLY A 178 19.86 10.89 4.04
CA GLY A 178 21.17 11.42 3.63
C GLY A 178 21.04 12.65 2.72
N LYS A 179 20.03 12.70 1.85
CA LYS A 179 19.74 13.88 1.03
C LYS A 179 19.28 15.06 1.87
N ILE A 180 18.30 14.87 2.75
CA ILE A 180 17.80 15.95 3.62
C ILE A 180 18.93 16.50 4.50
N PHE A 181 19.76 15.60 5.04
CA PHE A 181 20.93 15.96 5.82
C PHE A 181 21.91 16.84 5.03
N ARG A 182 22.30 16.43 3.82
CA ARG A 182 23.19 17.22 2.95
C ARG A 182 22.53 18.54 2.53
N TYR A 183 21.23 18.52 2.27
CA TYR A 183 20.42 19.69 1.95
C TYR A 183 20.49 20.75 3.04
N LEU A 184 20.19 20.36 4.28
CA LEU A 184 20.25 21.27 5.41
C LEU A 184 21.66 21.76 5.67
N LYS A 185 22.68 20.90 5.63
CA LYS A 185 24.07 21.34 5.85
C LYS A 185 24.49 22.45 4.90
N HIS A 186 24.24 22.31 3.60
CA HIS A 186 24.66 23.36 2.67
C HIS A 186 23.72 24.57 2.65
N GLN A 187 22.43 24.44 2.99
CA GLN A 187 21.61 25.62 3.29
C GLN A 187 22.11 26.38 4.53
N PHE A 188 22.57 25.67 5.56
CA PHE A 188 23.21 26.26 6.73
C PHE A 188 24.51 26.98 6.37
N ASP A 189 25.36 26.38 5.54
CA ASP A 189 26.61 27.00 5.07
C ASP A 189 26.35 28.28 4.24
N ILE A 190 25.30 28.31 3.42
CA ILE A 190 25.03 29.46 2.53
C ILE A 190 24.31 30.59 3.27
N LYS A 191 23.24 30.27 4.00
CA LYS A 191 22.34 31.27 4.62
C LYS A 191 22.77 31.62 6.05
N TYR A 192 23.04 30.62 6.88
CA TYR A 192 23.22 30.80 8.33
C TYR A 192 24.65 31.14 8.73
N ALA A 193 25.64 30.82 7.90
CA ALA A 193 27.04 31.18 8.15
C ALA A 193 27.40 32.62 7.76
N LYS A 194 26.54 33.32 7.00
CA LYS A 194 26.84 34.64 6.44
C LYS A 194 26.03 35.78 7.03
N SER A 195 24.81 35.53 7.50
CA SER A 195 23.91 36.56 7.99
C SER A 195 23.48 36.30 9.43
N LEU A 196 23.44 37.38 10.21
CA LEU A 196 22.94 37.35 11.59
C LEU A 196 21.41 37.29 11.61
N VAL A 197 20.75 38.02 10.71
CA VAL A 197 19.30 38.00 10.47
C VAL A 197 19.02 37.01 9.34
N VAL A 198 18.32 35.92 9.63
CA VAL A 198 18.01 34.87 8.66
C VAL A 198 16.51 34.63 8.66
N ASP A 199 15.90 34.75 7.48
CA ASP A 199 14.51 34.35 7.29
C ASP A 199 14.43 32.82 7.32
N VAL A 200 13.79 32.29 8.37
CA VAL A 200 13.61 30.85 8.55
C VAL A 200 12.55 30.36 7.57
N GLU A 201 13.02 29.71 6.50
CA GLU A 201 12.15 29.09 5.51
C GLU A 201 11.43 27.86 6.12
N PRO A 202 10.10 27.73 5.95
CA PRO A 202 9.32 26.63 6.56
C PRO A 202 9.82 25.24 6.14
N LEU A 203 10.35 25.12 4.92
CA LEU A 203 10.93 23.89 4.40
C LEU A 203 12.12 23.40 5.26
N HIS A 204 12.92 24.31 5.83
CA HIS A 204 14.02 23.92 6.72
C HIS A 204 13.48 23.32 8.02
N VAL A 205 12.42 23.92 8.56
CA VAL A 205 11.79 23.49 9.81
C VAL A 205 11.16 22.11 9.64
N ASP A 206 10.42 21.90 8.54
CA ASP A 206 9.81 20.60 8.22
C ASP A 206 10.89 19.54 7.95
N SER A 207 11.96 19.89 7.25
CA SER A 207 13.09 18.97 7.02
C SER A 207 13.77 18.55 8.33
N LEU A 208 13.91 19.49 9.27
CA LEU A 208 14.53 19.27 10.58
C LEU A 208 13.61 18.46 11.51
N SER A 209 12.29 18.67 11.40
CA SER A 209 11.27 17.88 12.10
C SER A 209 11.21 16.44 11.58
N HIS A 210 11.42 16.21 10.28
CA HIS A 210 11.54 14.85 9.74
C HIS A 210 12.84 14.16 10.17
N LEU A 211 13.99 14.87 10.15
CA LEU A 211 15.25 14.34 10.67
C LEU A 211 15.19 14.00 12.15
N SER A 212 14.30 14.64 12.90
CA SER A 212 14.10 14.40 14.34
C SER A 212 13.85 12.94 14.70
N GLN A 213 13.29 12.16 13.77
CA GLN A 213 13.01 10.73 13.92
C GLN A 213 14.28 9.88 13.99
N ARG A 214 15.40 10.38 13.46
CA ARG A 214 16.72 9.75 13.54
C ARG A 214 17.67 10.63 14.33
N ASN A 215 17.81 10.32 15.62
CA ASN A 215 18.56 11.15 16.56
C ASN A 215 20.01 11.43 16.13
N ASP A 216 20.71 10.43 15.56
CA ASP A 216 22.12 10.57 15.18
C ASP A 216 22.34 11.68 14.14
N LEU A 217 21.58 11.65 13.04
CA LEU A 217 21.69 12.64 11.96
C LEU A 217 21.20 14.02 12.44
N TYR A 218 20.14 14.03 13.24
CA TYR A 218 19.61 15.25 13.83
C TYR A 218 20.66 15.95 14.69
N LEU A 219 21.30 15.23 15.62
CA LEU A 219 22.36 15.78 16.47
C LEU A 219 23.55 16.27 15.65
N GLU A 220 23.96 15.54 14.61
CA GLU A 220 25.05 15.98 13.74
C GLU A 220 24.70 17.27 12.97
N THR A 221 23.46 17.42 12.48
CA THR A 221 23.03 18.69 11.86
C THR A 221 23.01 19.85 12.84
N LEU A 222 22.55 19.60 14.07
CA LEU A 222 22.50 20.62 15.12
C LEU A 222 23.91 21.06 15.51
N LEU A 223 24.84 20.11 15.70
CA LEU A 223 26.26 20.42 15.96
C LEU A 223 26.91 21.23 14.83
N HIS A 224 26.55 20.93 13.58
CA HIS A 224 27.03 21.71 12.43
C HIS A 224 26.49 23.14 12.48
N LEU A 225 25.18 23.30 12.73
CA LEU A 225 24.55 24.61 12.86
C LEU A 225 25.15 25.43 14.00
N THR A 226 25.28 24.86 15.21
CA THR A 226 25.84 25.57 16.36
C THR A 226 27.28 25.99 16.11
N LYS A 227 28.08 25.16 15.43
CA LYS A 227 29.45 25.51 15.04
C LYS A 227 29.50 26.70 14.08
N LEU A 228 28.64 26.73 13.06
CA LEU A 228 28.57 27.85 12.12
C LEU A 228 28.12 29.14 12.81
N ARG A 229 27.06 29.07 13.62
CA ARG A 229 26.54 30.22 14.37
C ARG A 229 27.57 30.73 15.38
N ARG A 230 28.25 29.85 16.09
CA ARG A 230 29.35 30.18 17.00
C ARG A 230 30.46 30.97 16.30
N HIS A 231 30.89 30.52 15.12
CA HIS A 231 31.92 31.22 14.34
C HIS A 231 31.45 32.60 13.85
N LEU A 232 30.20 32.68 13.36
CA LEU A 232 29.59 33.93 12.92
C LEU A 232 29.51 34.94 14.08
N LEU A 233 28.94 34.53 15.22
CA LEU A 233 28.80 35.37 16.41
C LEU A 233 30.17 35.85 16.91
N GLN A 234 31.17 34.99 16.89
CA GLN A 234 32.54 35.37 17.24
C GLN A 234 33.12 36.43 16.29
N SER A 235 32.94 36.28 14.98
CA SER A 235 33.45 37.26 14.00
C SER A 235 32.75 38.61 14.11
N HIS A 236 31.43 38.60 14.30
CA HIS A 236 30.66 39.81 14.57
C HIS A 236 31.06 40.47 15.89
N PHE A 237 31.27 39.69 16.94
CA PHE A 237 31.75 40.19 18.23
C PHE A 237 33.11 40.88 18.10
N LEU A 238 34.05 40.29 17.36
CA LEU A 238 35.37 40.91 17.12
C LEU A 238 35.26 42.22 16.31
N THR A 239 34.30 42.29 15.39
CA THR A 239 34.05 43.50 14.60
C THR A 239 33.39 44.60 15.44
N ALA A 240 32.47 44.24 16.34
CA ALA A 240 31.89 45.19 17.29
C ALA A 240 32.93 45.66 18.32
N LEU A 241 33.78 44.74 18.81
CA LEU A 241 34.88 45.07 19.71
C LEU A 241 35.85 46.08 19.09
N SER A 242 36.22 45.92 17.83
CA SER A 242 37.12 46.87 17.17
C SER A 242 36.47 48.24 16.99
N GLN A 243 35.15 48.31 16.82
CA GLN A 243 34.41 49.58 16.83
C GLN A 243 34.43 50.24 18.22
N PHE A 244 34.19 49.46 19.29
CA PHE A 244 34.26 49.97 20.66
C PHE A 244 35.66 50.46 21.03
N GLU A 245 36.71 49.75 20.57
CA GLU A 245 38.12 50.11 20.80
C GLU A 245 38.60 51.29 19.94
N ASN A 246 37.86 51.69 18.91
CA ASN A 246 38.14 52.91 18.14
C ASN A 246 37.41 54.14 18.69
N ASN A 247 36.35 53.95 19.48
CA ASN A 247 35.56 55.01 20.09
C ASN A 247 36.18 55.44 21.43
N GLN A 248 36.98 56.51 21.39
CA GLN A 248 37.70 57.03 22.58
C GLN A 248 36.76 57.35 23.76
N ASP A 249 35.54 57.81 23.49
CA ASP A 249 34.54 58.13 24.52
C ASP A 249 34.07 56.90 25.31
N ILE A 250 34.11 55.71 24.71
CA ILE A 250 33.67 54.45 25.32
C ILE A 250 34.82 53.84 26.15
N ILE A 251 36.05 53.94 25.66
CA ILE A 251 37.25 53.41 26.36
C ILE A 251 37.54 54.19 27.63
N THR A 252 37.28 55.50 27.62
CA THR A 252 37.56 56.39 28.75
C THR A 252 36.67 56.10 29.95
N ASP A 253 35.45 55.62 29.72
CA ASP A 253 34.48 55.27 30.77
C ASP A 253 34.25 53.74 30.83
N PRO A 254 34.89 53.03 31.77
CA PRO A 254 34.82 51.57 31.81
C PRO A 254 33.45 51.00 32.20
N ILE A 255 32.58 51.80 32.83
CA ILE A 255 31.17 51.44 33.05
C ILE A 255 30.41 51.43 31.71
N LYS A 256 30.67 52.40 30.82
CA LYS A 256 30.06 52.42 29.49
C LYS A 256 30.58 51.26 28.64
N TYR A 257 31.87 50.96 28.73
CA TYR A 257 32.46 49.81 28.05
C TYR A 257 31.83 48.48 28.50
N SER A 258 31.69 48.24 29.81
CA SER A 258 31.06 47.00 30.31
C SER A 258 29.56 46.94 29.98
N ALA A 259 28.86 48.08 30.04
CA ALA A 259 27.46 48.20 29.64
C ALA A 259 27.25 47.83 28.17
N GLU A 260 28.09 48.36 27.26
CA GLU A 260 27.99 48.12 25.83
C GLU A 260 28.29 46.66 25.47
N LEU A 261 29.29 46.04 26.13
CA LEU A 261 29.59 44.61 25.97
C LEU A 261 28.43 43.71 26.41
N LEU A 262 27.81 44.03 27.55
CA LEU A 262 26.68 43.28 28.09
C LEU A 262 25.39 43.51 27.27
N ALA A 263 25.18 44.73 26.77
CA ALA A 263 24.08 45.05 25.87
C ALA A 263 24.20 44.30 24.54
N TRP A 264 25.41 44.27 23.95
CA TRP A 264 25.70 43.50 22.73
C TRP A 264 25.40 42.01 22.92
N LEU A 265 25.86 41.44 24.05
CA LEU A 265 25.59 40.04 24.38
C LEU A 265 24.09 39.78 24.56
N HIS A 266 23.38 40.66 25.27
CA HIS A 266 21.94 40.51 25.52
C HIS A 266 21.14 40.53 24.22
N GLN A 267 21.42 41.49 23.33
CA GLN A 267 20.75 41.63 22.04
C GLN A 267 20.97 40.38 21.18
N HIS A 268 22.22 40.00 20.93
CA HIS A 268 22.50 38.88 20.03
C HIS A 268 22.13 37.52 20.62
N ALA A 269 22.12 37.37 21.94
CA ALA A 269 21.60 36.16 22.54
C ALA A 269 20.07 36.06 22.46
N ALA A 270 19.35 37.19 22.48
CA ALA A 270 17.92 37.21 22.21
C ALA A 270 17.63 36.84 20.74
N ASP A 271 18.36 37.44 19.80
CA ASP A 271 18.25 37.12 18.37
C ASP A 271 18.54 35.64 18.08
N GLU A 272 19.61 35.08 18.66
CA GLU A 272 19.97 33.67 18.49
C GLU A 272 18.92 32.74 19.08
N LYS A 273 18.34 33.10 20.23
CA LYS A 273 17.26 32.33 20.85
C LYS A 273 16.01 32.32 19.98
N GLU A 274 15.64 33.45 19.40
CA GLU A 274 14.48 33.55 18.49
C GLU A 274 14.71 32.69 17.25
N LEU A 275 15.86 32.81 16.59
CA LEU A 275 16.22 31.99 15.44
C LEU A 275 16.19 30.48 15.75
N LEU A 276 16.75 30.06 16.89
CA LEU A 276 16.73 28.66 17.31
C LEU A 276 15.32 28.19 17.66
N LYS A 277 14.48 29.06 18.24
CA LYS A 277 13.08 28.75 18.53
C LYS A 277 12.27 28.53 17.25
N ASP A 278 12.47 29.39 16.25
CA ASP A 278 11.79 29.31 14.97
C ASP A 278 12.21 28.05 14.19
N LEU A 279 13.48 27.63 14.30
CA LEU A 279 13.99 26.42 13.66
C LEU A 279 13.63 25.12 14.35
N LEU A 280 13.68 25.08 15.69
CA LEU A 280 13.62 23.83 16.47
C LEU A 280 12.21 23.52 16.98
N GLN A 281 11.29 24.50 16.97
CA GLN A 281 9.88 24.48 17.39
C GLN A 281 9.56 23.92 18.81
N SER A 282 10.33 22.99 19.38
CA SER A 282 10.11 22.38 20.71
C SER A 282 11.27 21.54 21.30
N LYS A 283 12.38 21.30 20.60
CA LYS A 283 13.53 20.46 21.08
C LYS A 283 14.51 21.25 21.98
N PRO A 284 15.53 20.65 22.65
CA PRO A 284 16.32 21.37 23.66
C PRO A 284 17.11 22.54 23.05
N ILE A 285 16.48 23.71 23.05
CA ILE A 285 17.04 24.99 22.58
C ILE A 285 18.22 25.39 23.48
N GLU A 286 18.18 25.00 24.76
CA GLU A 286 19.14 25.43 25.77
C GLU A 286 20.57 24.91 25.52
N GLU A 287 20.70 23.65 25.09
CA GLU A 287 22.00 23.04 24.77
C GLU A 287 22.60 23.64 23.49
N ALA A 288 21.76 23.88 22.48
CA ALA A 288 22.18 24.50 21.23
C ALA A 288 22.63 25.96 21.45
N LEU A 289 21.85 26.71 22.22
CA LEU A 289 22.09 28.11 22.54
C LEU A 289 23.36 28.27 23.38
N SER A 290 23.53 27.46 24.43
CA SER A 290 24.76 27.48 25.24
C SER A 290 26.01 27.15 24.42
N SER A 291 25.92 26.17 23.51
CA SER A 291 27.02 25.83 22.60
C SER A 291 27.39 26.97 21.64
N SER A 292 26.38 27.67 21.10
CA SER A 292 26.59 28.79 20.18
C SER A 292 27.26 30.01 20.84
N LEU A 293 26.90 30.31 22.09
CA LEU A 293 27.34 31.50 22.82
C LEU A 293 28.68 31.32 23.57
N GLN A 294 29.16 30.09 23.75
CA GLN A 294 30.32 29.76 24.58
C GLN A 294 31.61 30.52 24.22
N ASP A 295 31.87 30.78 22.93
CA ASP A 295 33.07 31.52 22.51
C ASP A 295 32.98 33.01 22.81
N VAL A 296 31.79 33.59 22.68
CA VAL A 296 31.61 35.01 22.97
C VAL A 296 31.64 35.23 24.48
N SER A 297 30.98 34.36 25.25
CA SER A 297 31.00 34.43 26.71
C SER A 297 32.42 34.26 27.29
N SER A 298 33.19 33.29 26.81
CA SER A 298 34.58 33.09 27.25
C SER A 298 35.51 34.27 26.92
N ARG A 299 35.21 35.07 25.89
CA ARG A 299 35.98 36.28 25.52
C ARG A 299 35.55 37.53 26.29
N ILE A 300 34.28 37.65 26.63
CA ILE A 300 33.75 38.78 27.43
C ILE A 300 34.26 38.68 28.87
N ARG A 301 34.31 37.48 29.45
CA ARG A 301 34.73 37.24 30.84
C ARG A 301 36.04 37.96 31.25
N PRO A 302 37.21 37.73 30.60
CA PRO A 302 38.46 38.35 31.01
C PRO A 302 38.42 39.88 30.86
N LYS A 303 37.69 40.41 29.88
CA LYS A 303 37.55 41.86 29.69
C LYS A 303 36.70 42.51 30.80
N LEU A 304 35.65 41.85 31.24
CA LEU A 304 34.86 42.30 32.41
C LEU A 304 35.67 42.22 33.71
N GLN A 305 36.46 41.17 33.90
CA GLN A 305 37.33 41.03 35.08
C GLN A 305 38.41 42.12 35.12
N LEU A 306 39.04 42.43 33.99
CA LEU A 306 40.04 43.50 33.90
C LEU A 306 39.42 44.87 34.18
N THR A 307 38.24 45.16 33.62
CA THR A 307 37.55 46.44 33.89
C THR A 307 37.06 46.54 35.33
N HIS A 308 36.64 45.44 35.96
CA HIS A 308 36.30 45.43 37.38
C HIS A 308 37.53 45.68 38.26
N ALA A 309 38.65 45.02 37.97
CA ALA A 309 39.91 45.19 38.71
C ALA A 309 40.49 46.61 38.61
N LEU A 310 40.33 47.28 37.46
CA LEU A 310 40.84 48.64 37.24
C LEU A 310 39.97 49.74 37.89
N ASN A 311 38.72 49.45 38.25
CA ASN A 311 37.76 50.41 38.83
C ASN A 311 37.62 50.36 40.36
N PHE A 312 38.60 49.77 41.05
CA PHE A 312 38.55 49.54 42.50
C PHE A 312 38.45 50.83 43.35
N THR A 313 38.60 52.01 42.75
CA THR A 313 38.55 53.30 43.43
C THR A 313 37.32 54.10 42.99
N GLN A 314 36.30 54.15 43.84
CA GLN A 314 35.07 54.98 43.80
C GLN A 314 33.92 54.64 42.83
N ARG A 315 34.10 53.86 41.76
CA ARG A 315 33.01 53.53 40.79
C ARG A 315 32.53 52.06 40.81
N SER A 316 32.99 51.26 41.79
CA SER A 316 32.68 49.83 41.89
C SER A 316 31.21 49.52 42.15
N SER A 317 30.49 50.32 42.95
CA SER A 317 29.08 50.08 43.28
C SER A 317 28.15 50.15 42.06
N GLN A 318 28.36 51.13 41.18
CA GLN A 318 27.60 51.29 39.94
C GLN A 318 27.87 50.15 38.95
N LEU A 319 29.11 49.65 38.93
CA LEU A 319 29.50 48.53 38.07
C LEU A 319 28.87 47.21 38.59
N THR A 320 28.84 47.01 39.91
CA THR A 320 28.14 45.87 40.51
C THR A 320 26.62 45.94 40.33
N GLU A 321 26.01 47.11 40.42
CA GLU A 321 24.58 47.30 40.12
C GLU A 321 24.28 46.96 38.66
N LEU A 322 25.10 47.45 37.72
CA LEU A 322 24.95 47.15 36.30
C LEU A 322 25.14 45.66 35.99
N ILE A 323 26.15 45.03 36.58
CA ILE A 323 26.38 43.59 36.46
C ILE A 323 25.17 42.82 37.00
N SER A 324 24.65 43.19 38.18
CA SER A 324 23.47 42.54 38.77
C SER A 324 22.20 42.71 37.93
N PHE A 325 22.03 43.89 37.30
CA PHE A 325 20.93 44.15 36.40
C PHE A 325 21.02 43.25 35.17
N TYR A 326 22.17 43.21 34.49
CA TYR A 326 22.35 42.35 33.32
C TYR A 326 22.35 40.86 33.68
N GLN A 327 22.80 40.47 34.87
CA GLN A 327 22.66 39.10 35.36
C GLN A 327 21.18 38.71 35.49
N ASN A 328 20.35 39.57 36.07
CA ASN A 328 18.90 39.34 36.17
C ASN A 328 18.21 39.35 34.80
N THR A 329 18.67 40.18 33.88
CA THR A 329 18.06 40.31 32.55
C THR A 329 18.47 39.16 31.62
N LEU A 330 19.74 38.74 31.67
CA LEU A 330 20.28 37.62 30.90
C LEU A 330 19.75 36.29 31.43
N THR A 331 19.59 36.10 32.75
CA THR A 331 18.99 34.88 33.31
C THR A 331 17.54 34.65 32.89
N GLN A 332 16.81 35.71 32.52
CA GLN A 332 15.48 35.61 31.93
C GLN A 332 15.53 35.23 30.44
N SER A 333 16.58 35.64 29.71
CA SER A 333 16.66 35.44 28.27
C SER A 333 17.47 34.20 27.84
N ILE A 334 18.50 33.78 28.56
CA ILE A 334 19.46 32.71 28.19
C ILE A 334 19.47 31.60 29.25
N PRO A 335 19.71 30.33 28.88
CA PRO A 335 19.92 29.23 29.83
C PRO A 335 21.09 29.48 30.78
N VAL A 336 20.88 29.06 32.02
CA VAL A 336 21.62 29.46 33.23
C VAL A 336 23.12 29.13 33.20
N ALA A 337 23.55 28.07 32.52
CA ALA A 337 24.92 27.55 32.58
C ALA A 337 25.98 28.50 31.97
N CYS A 338 25.69 29.16 30.85
CA CYS A 338 26.64 30.07 30.21
C CYS A 338 26.74 31.41 30.98
N ILE A 339 25.68 31.77 31.72
CA ILE A 339 25.59 32.98 32.52
C ILE A 339 26.28 32.80 33.88
N SER A 340 26.08 31.68 34.55
CA SER A 340 26.80 31.37 35.80
C SER A 340 28.31 31.40 35.56
N ASP A 341 28.74 30.88 34.42
CA ASP A 341 30.12 30.90 33.98
C ASP A 341 30.66 32.30 33.68
N LEU A 342 29.83 33.25 33.26
CA LEU A 342 30.25 34.63 32.98
C LEU A 342 30.51 35.44 34.25
N PHE A 343 29.73 35.20 35.30
CA PHE A 343 29.74 35.99 36.54
C PHE A 343 30.44 35.31 37.72
N THR A 344 31.00 34.12 37.54
CA THR A 344 31.80 33.44 38.56
C THR A 344 33.12 34.20 38.80
N ASN A 345 33.26 34.75 40.01
CA ASN A 345 34.42 35.55 40.48
C ASN A 345 34.54 37.00 39.96
N LEU A 346 33.43 37.61 39.51
CA LEU A 346 33.28 39.08 39.50
C LEU A 346 32.77 39.52 40.87
#